data_AF-A0A496VM97-F1
#
_entry.id   AF-A0A496VM97-F1
#
_cell.length_a   1.000
_cell.length_b   1.000
_cell.length_c   1.000
_cell.angle_alpha   90.00
_cell.angle_beta   90.00
_cell.angle_gamma   90.00
#
_symmetry.space_group_name_H-M   'P 1'
#
loop_
_entity.id
_entity.type
_entity.pdbx_description
1 polymer ?
#
loop_
_entity_poly.entity_id
_entity_poly.type
_entity_poly.pdbx_seq_one_letter_code
_entity_poly.pdbx_strand_id
1 'polypeptide(L)'
;MSITVTLFGQIFTFVVLLLFIQKYLWGPITQMMEVRTKRIADGLAASDRGAHELELGKQAATKRLREAKQNAAEIITTANQRAHEIVEEAKEHGRIEGQRQITVAVSEIEHEVNRAKEDLQRQVVNLALATAEKILEREVDAKQHEEFLNSMIKKL
;
A
#
# COMPACT_ATOMS: atom_id res chain seq x y z
N MET A 1 59.13 50.61 81.55
CA MET A 1 59.62 49.47 80.76
C MET A 1 60.16 50.03 79.46
N SER A 2 61.47 49.91 79.23
CA SER A 2 62.15 50.51 78.09
C SER A 2 61.67 49.87 76.78
N ILE A 3 61.52 50.69 75.74
CA ILE A 3 61.43 50.20 74.36
C ILE A 3 62.79 49.57 74.05
N THR A 4 62.89 48.27 74.23
CA THR A 4 64.09 47.48 73.94
C THR A 4 64.15 47.16 72.44
N VAL A 5 65.36 46.91 71.94
CA VAL A 5 65.66 46.47 70.56
C VAL A 5 64.76 45.32 70.09
N THR A 6 64.20 44.53 71.01
CA THR A 6 63.22 43.46 70.77
C THR A 6 61.94 43.95 70.10
N LEU A 7 61.43 45.14 70.43
CA LEU A 7 60.20 45.68 69.82
C LEU A 7 60.41 46.01 68.33
N PHE A 8 61.55 46.62 67.99
CA PHE A 8 61.92 46.90 66.60
C PHE A 8 62.14 45.61 65.80
N GLY A 9 62.76 44.60 66.40
CA GLY A 9 62.89 43.27 65.80
C GLY A 9 61.53 42.62 65.52
N GLN A 10 60.59 42.68 66.47
CA GLN A 10 59.23 42.14 66.29
C GLN A 10 58.47 42.85 65.16
N ILE A 11 58.53 44.18 65.08
CA ILE A 11 57.91 44.96 64.01
C ILE A 11 58.51 44.57 62.65
N PHE A 12 59.85 44.46 62.56
CA PHE A 12 60.52 44.04 61.34
C PHE A 12 60.09 42.63 60.90
N THR A 13 60.06 41.66 61.82
CA THR A 13 59.58 40.29 61.53
C THR A 13 58.11 40.29 61.10
N PHE A 14 57.25 41.10 61.72
CA PHE A 14 55.85 41.22 61.35
C PHE A 14 55.65 41.82 59.95
N VAL A 15 56.43 42.84 59.59
CA VAL A 15 56.40 43.45 58.25
C VAL A 15 56.88 42.46 57.19
N VAL A 16 57.97 41.73 57.44
CA VAL A 16 58.46 40.68 56.54
C VAL A 16 57.41 39.57 56.35
N LEU A 17 56.72 39.17 57.43
CA LEU A 17 55.63 38.20 57.37
C LEU A 17 54.44 38.71 56.54
N LEU A 18 54.03 39.97 56.71
CA LEU A 18 52.96 40.57 55.91
C LEU A 18 53.29 40.58 54.42
N LEU A 19 54.51 40.98 54.05
CA LEU A 19 54.97 40.97 52.66
C LEU A 19 55.00 39.55 52.09
N PHE A 20 55.40 38.56 52.90
CA PHE A 20 55.38 37.16 52.49
C PHE A 20 53.95 36.66 52.24
N ILE A 21 53.02 36.93 53.16
CA ILE A 21 51.61 36.54 53.01
C ILE A 21 50.98 37.21 51.78
N GLN A 22 51.22 38.52 51.59
CA GLN A 22 50.69 39.26 50.45
C GLN A 22 51.24 38.71 49.12
N LYS A 23 52.54 38.40 49.04
CA LYS A 23 53.16 37.97 47.78
C LYS A 23 52.92 36.49 47.46
N TYR A 24 52.93 35.60 48.46
CA TYR A 24 52.90 34.15 48.23
C TYR A 24 51.56 33.50 48.55
N LEU A 25 50.77 34.03 49.49
CA LEU A 25 49.57 33.36 49.99
C LEU A 25 48.28 33.94 49.40
N TRP A 26 48.24 35.24 49.11
CA TRP A 26 47.04 35.90 48.59
C TRP A 26 46.60 35.35 47.23
N GLY A 27 47.54 35.21 46.28
CA GLY A 27 47.25 34.71 44.93
C GLY A 27 46.64 33.31 44.88
N PRO A 28 47.25 32.28 45.51
CA PRO A 28 46.68 30.94 45.53
C PRO A 28 45.30 30.85 46.19
N ILE A 29 45.06 31.62 47.26
CA ILE A 29 43.76 31.63 47.96
C ILE A 29 42.68 32.27 47.08
N THR A 30 42.93 33.41 46.46
CA THR A 30 41.94 34.07 45.61
C THR A 30 41.66 33.26 44.34
N GLN A 31 42.69 32.68 43.72
CA GLN A 31 42.53 31.79 42.57
C GLN A 31 41.67 30.57 42.91
N MET A 32 41.87 29.94 44.08
CA MET A 32 41.06 28.79 44.49
C MET A 32 39.59 29.18 44.70
N MET A 33 39.33 30.38 45.23
CA MET A 33 37.97 30.91 45.38
C MET A 33 37.32 31.22 44.03
N GLU A 34 38.03 31.88 43.12
CA GLU A 34 37.54 32.16 41.76
C GLU A 34 37.23 30.88 40.98
N VAL A 35 38.09 29.86 41.06
CA VAL A 35 37.86 28.56 40.42
C VAL A 35 36.59 27.89 40.97
N ARG A 36 36.35 27.94 42.28
CA ARG A 36 35.13 27.39 42.89
C ARG A 36 33.89 28.14 42.43
N THR A 37 33.91 29.47 42.49
CA THR A 37 32.79 30.31 42.05
C THR A 37 32.47 30.09 40.58
N LYS A 38 33.51 30.06 39.72
CA LYS A 38 33.36 29.79 38.29
C LYS A 38 32.78 28.40 38.04
N ARG A 39 33.27 27.35 38.72
CA ARG A 39 32.74 25.99 38.58
C ARG A 39 31.26 25.89 38.98
N ILE A 40 30.84 26.59 40.03
CA ILE A 40 29.45 26.63 40.47
C ILE A 40 28.58 27.37 39.44
N ALA A 41 29.03 28.54 38.97
CA ALA A 41 28.32 29.33 37.96
C ALA A 41 28.18 28.55 36.64
N ASP A 42 29.26 27.94 36.16
CA ASP A 42 29.26 27.13 34.94
C ASP A 42 28.36 25.89 35.11
N GLY A 43 28.39 25.24 36.27
CA GLY A 43 27.54 24.10 36.58
C GLY A 43 26.05 24.45 36.63
N LEU A 44 25.70 25.57 37.26
CA LEU A 44 24.32 26.05 37.32
C LEU A 44 23.82 26.44 35.93
N ALA A 45 24.63 27.17 35.16
CA ALA A 45 24.29 27.54 33.78
C ALA A 45 24.16 26.32 32.86
N ALA A 46 25.00 25.29 33.04
CA ALA A 46 24.89 24.04 32.30
C ALA A 46 23.61 23.26 32.68
N SER A 47 23.25 23.23 33.97
CA SER A 47 22.01 22.60 34.42
C SER A 47 20.78 23.28 33.84
N ASP A 48 20.76 24.61 33.82
CA ASP A 48 19.63 25.39 33.31
C ASP A 48 19.47 25.22 31.79
N ARG A 49 20.59 25.26 31.05
CA ARG A 49 20.60 24.91 29.61
C ARG A 49 20.13 23.48 29.36
N GLY A 50 20.61 22.51 30.15
CA GLY A 50 20.20 21.11 30.01
C GLY A 50 18.72 20.89 30.28
N ALA A 51 18.14 21.58 31.27
CA ALA A 51 16.71 21.54 31.55
C ALA A 51 15.90 22.15 30.39
N HIS A 52 16.35 23.28 29.85
CA HIS A 52 15.69 23.93 28.72
C HIS A 52 15.75 23.08 27.44
N GLU A 53 16.93 22.54 27.11
CA GLU A 53 17.11 21.64 25.96
C GLU A 53 16.29 20.36 26.10
N LEU A 54 16.19 19.81 27.32
CA LEU A 54 15.33 18.65 27.59
C LEU A 54 13.86 18.97 27.32
N GLU A 55 13.38 20.13 27.75
CA GLU A 55 11.99 20.56 27.52
C GLU A 55 11.72 20.77 26.03
N LEU A 56 12.61 21.49 25.33
CA LEU A 56 12.52 21.65 23.87
C LEU A 56 12.55 20.30 23.14
N GLY A 57 13.42 19.39 23.56
CA GLY A 57 13.53 18.04 23.01
C GLY A 57 12.25 17.22 23.21
N LYS A 58 11.64 17.29 24.41
CA LYS A 58 10.37 16.64 24.71
C LYS A 58 9.22 17.20 23.86
N GLN A 59 9.15 18.52 23.71
CA GLN A 59 8.14 19.16 22.87
C GLN A 59 8.31 18.76 21.40
N ALA A 60 9.54 18.78 20.89
CA ALA A 60 9.84 18.34 19.52
C ALA A 60 9.52 16.85 19.30
N ALA A 61 9.86 15.98 20.25
CA ALA A 61 9.53 14.56 20.18
C ALA A 61 8.02 14.32 20.18
N THR A 62 7.28 15.01 21.05
CA THR A 62 5.81 14.94 21.12
C THR A 62 5.17 15.44 19.83
N LYS A 63 5.67 16.55 19.28
CA LYS A 63 5.22 17.09 17.99
C LYS A 63 5.44 16.08 16.86
N ARG A 64 6.65 15.53 16.75
CA ARG A 64 6.98 14.51 15.74
C ARG A 64 6.13 13.26 15.88
N LEU A 65 5.86 12.81 17.11
CA LEU A 65 4.99 11.65 17.34
C LEU A 65 3.56 11.92 16.89
N ARG A 66 3.04 13.13 17.15
CA ARG A 66 1.70 13.54 16.69
C ARG A 66 1.63 13.62 15.16
N GLU A 67 2.62 14.25 14.52
CA GLU A 67 2.72 14.32 13.07
C GLU A 67 2.81 12.92 12.44
N ALA A 68 3.65 12.04 12.99
CA ALA A 68 3.77 10.66 12.52
C ALA A 68 2.44 9.89 12.61
N LYS A 69 1.69 10.06 13.72
CA LYS A 69 0.36 9.46 13.87
C LYS A 69 -0.64 10.00 12.86
N GLN A 70 -0.62 11.31 12.61
CA GLN A 70 -1.49 11.94 11.63
C GLN A 70 -1.19 11.44 10.22
N ASN A 71 0.09 11.41 9.82
CA ASN A 71 0.53 10.89 8.53
C ASN A 71 0.17 9.41 8.37
N ALA A 72 0.34 8.59 9.42
CA ALA A 72 -0.06 7.19 9.38
C ALA A 72 -1.58 7.02 9.18
N ALA A 73 -2.40 7.81 9.86
CA ALA A 73 -3.85 7.80 9.68
C ALA A 73 -4.26 8.24 8.27
N GLU A 74 -3.59 9.24 7.71
CA GLU A 74 -3.81 9.71 6.34
C GLU A 74 -3.42 8.62 5.31
N ILE A 75 -2.27 7.97 5.49
CA ILE A 75 -1.85 6.84 4.64
C ILE A 75 -2.89 5.72 4.66
N ILE A 76 -3.38 5.34 5.83
CA ILE A 76 -4.41 4.29 5.97
C ILE A 76 -5.71 4.70 5.28
N THR A 77 -6.12 5.96 5.44
CA THR A 77 -7.34 6.49 4.81
C THR A 77 -7.23 6.46 3.29
N THR A 78 -6.12 6.97 2.74
CA THR A 78 -5.84 6.95 1.31
C THR A 78 -5.75 5.52 0.77
N ALA A 79 -5.11 4.60 1.51
CA ALA A 79 -5.02 3.19 1.13
C ALA A 79 -6.40 2.52 1.06
N ASN A 80 -7.29 2.77 2.05
CA ASN A 80 -8.65 2.26 2.04
C ASN A 80 -9.47 2.84 0.89
N GLN A 81 -9.36 4.15 0.64
CA GLN A 81 -10.04 4.79 -0.49
C GLN A 81 -9.59 4.19 -1.82
N ARG A 82 -8.27 4.00 -2.00
CA ARG A 82 -7.72 3.38 -3.20
C ARG A 82 -8.15 1.92 -3.34
N ALA A 83 -8.21 1.17 -2.25
CA ALA A 83 -8.69 -0.20 -2.26
C ALA A 83 -10.16 -0.28 -2.69
N HIS A 84 -11.01 0.64 -2.20
CA HIS A 84 -12.40 0.75 -2.65
C HIS A 84 -12.50 1.10 -4.14
N GLU A 85 -11.72 2.07 -4.62
CA GLU A 85 -11.68 2.41 -6.05
C GLU A 85 -11.31 1.20 -6.91
N ILE A 86 -10.27 0.44 -6.52
CA ILE A 86 -9.84 -0.77 -7.24
C ILE A 86 -10.96 -1.82 -7.26
N VAL A 87 -11.66 -2.01 -6.14
CA VAL A 87 -12.76 -2.98 -6.06
C VAL A 87 -13.92 -2.57 -6.96
N GLU A 88 -14.29 -1.29 -6.97
CA GLU A 88 -15.37 -0.80 -7.84
C GLU A 88 -14.97 -0.86 -9.32
N GLU A 89 -13.73 -0.49 -9.66
CA GLU A 89 -13.19 -0.63 -11.02
C GLU A 89 -13.17 -2.09 -11.47
N ALA A 90 -12.72 -3.02 -10.61
CA ALA A 90 -12.72 -4.45 -10.90
C ALA A 90 -14.14 -5.01 -11.09
N LYS A 91 -15.11 -4.57 -10.29
CA LYS A 91 -16.53 -4.95 -10.46
C LYS A 91 -17.08 -4.47 -11.79
N GLU A 92 -16.82 -3.21 -12.16
CA GLU A 92 -17.32 -2.67 -13.42
C GLU A 92 -16.68 -3.35 -14.63
N HIS A 93 -15.35 -3.58 -14.59
CA HIS A 93 -14.68 -4.40 -15.60
C HIS A 93 -15.26 -5.82 -15.69
N GLY A 94 -15.52 -6.46 -14.54
CA GLY A 94 -16.16 -7.77 -14.49
C GLY A 94 -17.56 -7.76 -15.11
N ARG A 95 -18.35 -6.72 -14.86
CA ARG A 95 -19.69 -6.55 -15.45
C ARG A 95 -19.62 -6.36 -16.96
N ILE A 96 -18.68 -5.54 -17.45
CA ILE A 96 -18.48 -5.30 -18.87
C ILE A 96 -18.03 -6.59 -19.58
N GLU A 97 -17.04 -7.29 -19.05
CA GLU A 97 -16.58 -8.57 -19.62
C GLU A 97 -17.66 -9.65 -19.56
N GLY A 98 -18.42 -9.72 -18.46
CA GLY A 98 -19.56 -10.62 -18.34
C GLY A 98 -20.62 -10.34 -19.42
N GLN A 99 -20.97 -9.07 -19.63
CA GLN A 99 -21.89 -8.68 -20.70
C GLN A 99 -21.34 -9.02 -22.09
N ARG A 100 -20.04 -8.82 -22.30
CA ARG A 100 -19.36 -9.19 -23.56
C ARG A 100 -19.44 -10.68 -23.82
N GLN A 101 -19.17 -11.51 -22.80
CA GLN A 101 -19.27 -12.96 -22.91
C GLN A 101 -20.70 -13.42 -23.22
N ILE A 102 -21.72 -12.82 -22.57
CA ILE A 102 -23.12 -13.12 -22.87
C ILE A 102 -23.44 -12.78 -24.32
N THR A 103 -23.03 -11.61 -24.82
CA THR A 103 -23.26 -11.22 -26.22
C THR A 103 -22.62 -12.20 -27.19
N VAL A 104 -21.38 -12.63 -26.93
CA VAL A 104 -20.69 -13.64 -27.74
C VAL A 104 -21.42 -14.98 -27.70
N ALA A 105 -21.82 -15.45 -26.50
CA ALA A 105 -22.55 -16.71 -26.34
C ALA A 105 -23.90 -16.70 -27.06
N VAL A 106 -24.64 -15.58 -27.01
CA VAL A 106 -25.91 -15.43 -27.76
C VAL A 106 -25.67 -15.51 -29.26
N SER A 107 -24.65 -14.82 -29.77
CA SER A 107 -24.29 -14.89 -31.20
C SER A 107 -23.91 -16.31 -31.62
N GLU A 108 -23.18 -17.04 -30.78
CA GLU A 108 -22.78 -18.42 -31.07
C GLU A 108 -23.97 -19.39 -31.03
N ILE A 109 -24.90 -19.20 -30.09
CA ILE A 109 -26.18 -19.94 -30.06
C ILE A 109 -26.98 -19.67 -31.34
N GLU A 110 -27.08 -18.43 -31.79
CA GLU A 110 -27.79 -18.11 -33.04
C GLU A 110 -27.15 -18.78 -34.26
N HIS A 111 -25.81 -18.81 -34.33
CA HIS A 111 -25.09 -19.55 -35.36
C HIS A 111 -25.37 -21.05 -35.30
N GLU A 112 -25.35 -21.65 -34.11
CA GLU A 112 -25.59 -23.09 -33.94
C GLU A 112 -27.05 -23.47 -34.25
N VAL A 113 -28.01 -22.62 -33.89
CA VAL A 113 -29.42 -22.81 -34.26
C VAL A 113 -29.61 -22.76 -35.77
N ASN A 114 -28.94 -21.85 -36.47
CA ASN A 114 -29.01 -21.79 -37.93
C ASN A 114 -28.37 -23.03 -38.57
N ARG A 115 -27.22 -23.49 -38.07
CA ARG A 115 -26.59 -24.74 -38.51
C ARG A 115 -27.52 -25.95 -38.30
N ALA A 116 -28.12 -26.06 -37.12
CA ALA A 116 -29.07 -27.12 -36.82
C ALA A 116 -30.30 -27.10 -37.75
N LYS A 117 -30.81 -25.91 -38.10
CA LYS A 117 -31.90 -25.77 -39.09
C LYS A 117 -31.49 -26.25 -40.47
N GLU A 118 -30.28 -25.92 -40.93
CA GLU A 118 -29.75 -26.38 -42.22
C GLU A 118 -29.60 -27.90 -42.26
N ASP A 119 -29.06 -28.50 -41.19
CA ASP A 119 -28.94 -29.95 -41.07
C ASP A 119 -30.31 -30.64 -41.03
N LEU A 120 -31.28 -30.05 -40.35
CA LEU A 120 -32.64 -30.58 -40.26
C LEU A 120 -33.35 -30.50 -41.62
N GLN A 121 -33.15 -29.41 -42.39
CA GLN A 121 -33.64 -29.33 -43.78
C GLN A 121 -33.05 -30.44 -44.65
N ARG A 122 -31.74 -30.72 -44.56
CA ARG A 122 -31.11 -31.83 -45.29
C ARG A 122 -31.72 -33.18 -44.92
N GLN A 123 -31.96 -33.43 -43.63
CA GLN A 123 -32.60 -34.65 -43.15
C GLN A 123 -34.04 -34.79 -43.67
N VAL A 124 -34.82 -33.70 -43.69
CA VAL A 124 -36.19 -33.69 -44.22
C VAL A 124 -36.20 -33.97 -45.72
N VAL A 125 -35.29 -33.39 -46.50
CA VAL A 125 -35.16 -33.67 -47.93
C VAL A 125 -34.85 -35.15 -48.18
N ASN A 126 -33.90 -35.72 -47.43
CA ASN A 126 -33.57 -37.14 -47.53
C ASN A 126 -34.76 -38.04 -47.16
N LEU A 127 -35.51 -37.69 -46.11
CA LEU A 127 -36.72 -38.42 -45.72
C LEU A 127 -37.83 -38.33 -46.77
N ALA A 128 -38.02 -37.15 -47.38
CA ALA A 128 -38.98 -36.95 -48.46
C ALA A 128 -38.62 -37.76 -49.71
N LEU A 129 -37.33 -37.81 -50.10
CA LEU A 129 -36.82 -38.67 -51.16
C LEU A 129 -37.07 -40.15 -50.87
N ALA A 130 -36.70 -40.63 -49.68
CA ALA A 130 -36.94 -42.01 -49.27
C ALA A 130 -38.44 -42.38 -49.26
N THR A 131 -39.30 -41.43 -48.88
CA THR A 131 -40.76 -41.61 -48.92
C THR A 131 -41.27 -41.65 -50.36
N ALA A 132 -40.78 -40.78 -51.24
CA ALA A 132 -41.11 -40.78 -52.66
C ALA A 132 -40.67 -42.08 -53.34
N GLU A 133 -39.46 -42.57 -53.05
CA GLU A 133 -38.98 -43.89 -53.49
C GLU A 133 -39.91 -45.01 -53.02
N LYS A 134 -40.33 -44.99 -51.75
CA LYS A 134 -41.25 -46.00 -51.19
C LYS A 134 -42.64 -45.98 -51.83
N ILE A 135 -43.17 -44.79 -52.12
CA ILE A 135 -44.45 -44.63 -52.82
C ILE A 135 -44.34 -45.14 -54.26
N LEU A 136 -43.25 -44.77 -54.96
CA LEU A 136 -42.99 -45.23 -56.32
C LEU A 136 -42.82 -46.76 -56.36
N GLU A 137 -42.06 -47.35 -55.43
CA GLU A 137 -41.88 -48.80 -55.27
C GLU A 137 -43.24 -49.51 -55.10
N ARG A 138 -44.17 -48.89 -54.35
CA ARG A 138 -45.53 -49.42 -54.14
C ARG A 138 -46.45 -49.21 -55.35
N GLU A 139 -46.34 -48.12 -56.10
CA GLU A 139 -47.12 -47.91 -57.33
C GLU A 139 -46.62 -48.79 -58.50
N VAL A 140 -45.32 -49.10 -58.52
CA VAL A 140 -44.68 -49.96 -59.52
C VAL A 140 -44.87 -51.46 -59.20
N ASP A 141 -45.48 -51.81 -58.07
CA ASP A 141 -45.75 -53.18 -57.64
C ASP A 141 -46.72 -53.91 -58.60
N ALA A 142 -46.13 -54.83 -59.39
CA ALA A 142 -46.61 -55.99 -60.17
C ALA A 142 -48.02 -56.00 -60.78
N LYS A 143 -49.08 -55.57 -60.08
CA LYS A 143 -50.47 -55.67 -60.54
C LYS A 143 -50.81 -54.68 -61.67
N GLN A 144 -50.23 -53.49 -61.67
CA GLN A 144 -50.47 -52.52 -62.77
C GLN A 144 -49.60 -52.81 -64.01
N HIS A 145 -48.44 -53.45 -63.86
CA HIS A 145 -47.60 -53.82 -65.00
C HIS A 145 -48.13 -55.03 -65.76
N GLU A 146 -48.74 -56.03 -65.11
CA GLU A 146 -49.43 -57.10 -65.84
C GLU A 146 -50.64 -56.60 -66.63
N GLU A 147 -51.47 -55.71 -66.08
CA GLU A 147 -52.61 -55.12 -66.81
C GLU A 147 -52.15 -54.22 -67.98
N PHE A 148 -51.08 -53.44 -67.80
CA PHE A 148 -50.54 -52.58 -68.86
C PHE A 148 -49.86 -53.38 -69.98
N LEU A 149 -49.03 -54.39 -69.65
CA LEU A 149 -48.42 -55.31 -70.62
C LEU A 149 -49.48 -56.12 -71.37
N ASN A 150 -50.49 -56.63 -70.67
CA ASN A 150 -51.60 -57.33 -71.32
C ASN A 150 -52.43 -56.40 -72.22
N SER A 151 -52.58 -55.11 -71.88
CA SER A 151 -53.28 -54.13 -72.73
C SER A 151 -52.49 -53.73 -73.98
N MET A 152 -51.15 -53.78 -73.94
CA MET A 152 -50.29 -53.55 -75.11
C MET A 152 -50.26 -54.76 -76.03
N ILE A 153 -50.18 -55.98 -75.49
CA ILE A 153 -50.19 -57.23 -76.27
C ILE A 153 -51.56 -57.45 -76.95
N LYS A 154 -52.65 -56.93 -76.39
CA LYS A 154 -54.01 -56.98 -76.99
C LYS A 154 -54.25 -55.97 -78.13
N LYS A 155 -53.31 -55.06 -78.39
CA LYS A 155 -53.38 -54.03 -79.44
C LYS A 155 -52.42 -54.29 -80.62
N LEU A 156 -51.72 -55.43 -80.61
CA LEU A 156 -51.10 -56.06 -81.78
C LEU A 156 -52.03 -57.16 -82.30
#